data_AF-A0A8C0J736-F1
#
_entry.id   AF-A0A8C0J736-F1
#
_cell.length_a   1.000
_cell.length_b   1.000
_cell.length_c   1.000
_cell.angle_alpha   90.00
_cell.angle_beta   90.00
_cell.angle_gamma   90.00
#
_symmetry.space_group_name_H-M   'P 1'
#
loop_
_entity.id
_entity.type
_entity.pdbx_description
1 polymer ?
#
loop_
_entity_poly.entity_id
_entity_poly.type
_entity_poly.pdbx_seq_one_letter_code
_entity_poly.pdbx_strand_id
1 'polypeptide(L)'
;LGSACGVTVRAMAGLWAPPKPLSAAQLRRLEQHRYSASGRSLLEPPLQLYWAWLVEQIPAWLAPNTITLSGLLLNLLTTLLLIAYCPSATEQAPFWVFLLCALGLFVYQSLDAIDGKQARRTNSSSPLGELFDHGCDCISTVFVSIGACIAVRLGTNPDWLFFCCFVGPFMFYCAHWQTYVSGILKFGKVDVTEVQIAIIILFLMSAFGGTTMWDYKIPLIDLKLKTFPVLGIVGGALFSCSNYFHVIFGGGVGKNGSTIAGTSVLSPGLHIGLVITLAIMIYKKSTTELFEKHPCLYVLTFGFVSAKITQKLVVAHMTKSELYLQDTAFIGPGLLFLDQYFNSFIDEYIVLWIALVISLFDLLRYSTGVCMQIAAHLHIHVFRISSLQAPEQVQNHTD
;
A
#
# COMPACT_ATOMS: atom_id res chain seq x y z
N LEU A 1 12.63 22.45 -44.03
CA LEU A 1 11.48 21.86 -43.29
C LEU A 1 11.87 20.82 -42.22
N GLY A 2 13.16 20.55 -41.96
CA GLY A 2 13.59 19.45 -41.08
C GLY A 2 14.07 19.78 -39.66
N SER A 3 14.06 21.03 -39.19
CA SER A 3 14.66 21.38 -37.88
C SER A 3 13.69 21.87 -36.80
N ALA A 4 12.40 22.04 -37.10
CA ALA A 4 11.42 22.53 -36.13
C ALA A 4 10.72 21.42 -35.33
N CYS A 5 10.70 20.18 -35.82
CA CYS A 5 10.01 19.06 -35.18
C CYS A 5 10.85 18.37 -34.07
N GLY A 6 12.19 18.49 -34.11
CA GLY A 6 13.08 17.92 -33.10
C GLY A 6 13.19 18.74 -31.81
N VAL A 7 12.87 20.04 -31.87
CA VAL A 7 12.97 20.95 -30.71
C VAL A 7 11.74 20.84 -29.81
N THR A 8 10.55 20.62 -30.39
CA THR A 8 9.29 20.47 -29.64
C THR A 8 9.20 19.14 -28.90
N VAL A 9 9.70 18.03 -29.45
CA VAL A 9 9.73 16.73 -28.75
C VAL A 9 10.71 16.73 -27.58
N ARG A 10 11.88 17.39 -27.72
CA ARG A 10 12.83 17.59 -26.61
C ARG A 10 12.30 18.58 -25.55
N ALA A 11 11.54 19.60 -25.95
CA ALA A 11 10.93 20.55 -25.02
C ALA A 11 9.79 19.91 -24.19
N MET A 12 8.97 19.03 -24.79
CA MET A 12 7.95 18.27 -24.05
C MET A 12 8.57 17.19 -23.14
N ALA A 13 9.69 16.59 -23.53
CA ALA A 13 10.47 15.68 -22.66
C ALA A 13 11.10 16.40 -21.45
N GLY A 14 11.34 17.71 -21.52
CA GLY A 14 11.85 18.51 -20.40
C GLY A 14 10.81 18.80 -19.30
N LEU A 15 9.53 18.93 -19.66
CA LEU A 15 8.41 19.09 -18.72
C LEU A 15 7.98 17.76 -18.08
N TRP A 16 8.30 16.64 -18.74
CA TRP A 16 8.01 15.27 -18.31
C TRP A 16 9.25 14.50 -17.83
N ALA A 17 10.39 15.15 -17.68
CA ALA A 17 11.51 14.53 -17.00
C ALA A 17 11.02 14.14 -15.60
N PRO A 18 10.99 12.84 -15.25
CA PRO A 18 10.60 12.45 -13.91
C PRO A 18 11.50 13.22 -12.95
N PRO A 19 10.95 13.76 -11.85
CA PRO A 19 11.79 14.37 -10.84
C PRO A 19 12.89 13.38 -10.47
N LYS A 20 14.04 13.87 -9.99
CA LYS A 20 15.06 13.01 -9.39
C LYS A 20 14.74 12.92 -7.89
N PRO A 21 13.84 12.02 -7.44
CA PRO A 21 13.44 11.93 -6.04
C PRO A 21 14.60 11.51 -5.14
N LEU A 22 15.60 10.83 -5.68
CA LEU A 22 16.76 10.36 -4.94
C LEU A 22 18.00 11.20 -5.27
N SER A 23 18.75 11.55 -4.23
CA SER A 23 20.10 12.09 -4.35
C SER A 23 21.10 11.01 -4.79
N ALA A 24 22.24 11.43 -5.35
CA ALA A 24 23.32 10.52 -5.70
C ALA A 24 23.84 9.72 -4.49
N ALA A 25 23.81 10.32 -3.29
CA ALA A 25 24.20 9.65 -2.05
C ALA A 25 23.21 8.55 -1.65
N GLN A 26 21.91 8.78 -1.81
CA GLN A 26 20.88 7.77 -1.56
C GLN A 26 21.01 6.59 -2.54
N LEU A 27 21.25 6.88 -3.81
CA LEU A 27 21.47 5.86 -4.85
C LEU A 27 22.67 4.96 -4.50
N ARG A 28 23.82 5.54 -4.13
CA ARG A 28 24.99 4.76 -3.68
C ARG A 28 24.73 3.90 -2.46
N ARG A 29 23.94 4.40 -1.49
CA ARG A 29 23.57 3.61 -0.30
C ARG A 29 22.61 2.47 -0.64
N LEU A 30 21.77 2.65 -1.67
CA LEU A 30 20.86 1.62 -2.16
C LEU A 30 21.61 0.39 -2.70
N GLU A 31 22.78 0.56 -3.34
CA GLU A 31 23.61 -0.56 -3.83
C GLU A 31 24.04 -1.51 -2.68
N GLN A 32 24.18 -0.95 -1.47
CA GLN A 32 24.55 -1.67 -0.25
C GLN A 32 23.34 -2.29 0.45
N HIS A 33 22.11 -2.01 0.00
CA HIS A 33 20.89 -2.57 0.58
C HIS A 33 20.85 -4.08 0.35
N ARG A 34 20.42 -4.80 1.37
CA ARG A 34 20.17 -6.24 1.33
C ARG A 34 18.86 -6.49 2.04
N TYR A 35 17.92 -7.11 1.34
CA TYR A 35 16.65 -7.50 1.91
C TYR A 35 16.87 -8.40 3.13
N SER A 36 16.19 -8.09 4.23
CA SER A 36 16.24 -8.87 5.46
C SER A 36 14.86 -8.92 6.07
N ALA A 37 14.35 -10.14 6.22
CA ALA A 37 13.08 -10.39 6.87
C ALA A 37 13.17 -11.59 7.81
N SER A 38 12.29 -11.61 8.81
CA SER A 38 12.22 -12.68 9.81
C SER A 38 10.78 -12.90 10.26
N GLY A 39 10.52 -14.04 10.90
CA GLY A 39 9.16 -14.43 11.26
C GLY A 39 8.46 -15.19 10.15
N ARG A 40 7.26 -15.67 10.46
CA ARG A 40 6.44 -16.50 9.58
C ARG A 40 4.99 -16.42 10.02
N SER A 41 4.09 -16.22 9.06
CA SER A 41 2.65 -16.21 9.37
C SER A 41 2.08 -17.63 9.48
N LEU A 42 0.87 -17.76 10.04
CA LEU A 42 0.23 -19.06 10.33
C LEU A 42 -0.15 -19.85 9.06
N LEU A 43 -0.73 -19.16 8.08
CA LEU A 43 -1.21 -19.75 6.82
C LEU A 43 -0.14 -19.76 5.73
N GLU A 44 0.97 -19.05 5.93
CA GLU A 44 2.09 -19.08 5.01
C GLU A 44 2.63 -20.52 4.79
N PRO A 45 2.97 -21.35 5.80
CA PRO A 45 3.46 -22.72 5.59
C PRO A 45 2.66 -23.59 4.62
N PRO A 46 1.33 -23.77 4.77
CA PRO A 46 0.56 -24.56 3.82
C PRO A 46 0.50 -23.91 2.44
N LEU A 47 0.39 -22.57 2.36
CA LEU A 47 0.34 -21.86 1.08
C LEU A 47 1.67 -21.87 0.34
N GLN A 48 2.80 -22.04 1.02
CA GLN A 48 4.11 -22.19 0.38
C GLN A 48 4.12 -23.35 -0.62
N LEU A 49 3.37 -24.44 -0.38
CA LEU A 49 3.26 -25.57 -1.33
C LEU A 49 2.59 -25.12 -2.63
N TYR A 50 1.49 -24.38 -2.50
CA TYR A 50 0.76 -23.83 -3.64
C TYR A 50 1.60 -22.79 -4.40
N TRP A 51 2.26 -21.87 -3.70
CA TRP A 51 3.09 -20.82 -4.33
C TRP A 51 4.35 -21.39 -4.98
N ALA A 52 4.95 -22.45 -4.41
CA ALA A 52 6.07 -23.16 -5.04
C ALA A 52 5.65 -23.83 -6.35
N TRP A 53 4.48 -24.48 -6.38
CA TRP A 53 3.91 -24.99 -7.62
C TRP A 53 3.58 -23.87 -8.62
N LEU A 54 2.97 -22.78 -8.15
CA LEU A 54 2.48 -21.69 -8.99
C LEU A 54 3.64 -20.96 -9.69
N VAL A 55 4.74 -20.67 -8.98
CA VAL A 55 5.90 -20.01 -9.59
C VAL A 55 6.49 -20.83 -10.73
N GLU A 56 6.44 -22.17 -10.66
CA GLU A 56 6.91 -23.04 -11.75
C GLU A 56 6.09 -22.90 -13.03
N GLN A 57 4.79 -22.58 -12.90
CA GLN A 57 3.89 -22.33 -14.04
C GLN A 57 4.15 -20.98 -14.73
N ILE A 58 4.87 -20.07 -14.07
CA ILE A 58 5.20 -18.77 -14.64
C ILE A 58 6.36 -18.91 -15.64
N PRO A 59 6.23 -18.37 -16.87
CA PRO A 59 7.33 -18.37 -17.83
C PRO A 59 8.56 -17.63 -17.31
N ALA A 60 9.76 -18.19 -17.51
CA ALA A 60 11.00 -17.62 -17.00
C ALA A 60 11.37 -16.25 -17.60
N TRP A 61 10.74 -15.83 -18.71
CA TRP A 61 10.95 -14.51 -19.31
C TRP A 61 10.13 -13.41 -18.62
N LEU A 62 9.10 -13.77 -17.84
CA LEU A 62 8.21 -12.82 -17.20
C LEU A 62 8.91 -12.22 -15.97
N ALA A 63 9.09 -10.89 -15.99
CA ALA A 63 9.75 -10.17 -14.91
C ALA A 63 8.90 -10.14 -13.64
N PRO A 64 9.50 -10.28 -12.43
CA PRO A 64 8.80 -10.20 -11.15
C PRO A 64 7.87 -8.99 -11.03
N ASN A 65 8.37 -7.79 -11.32
CA ASN A 65 7.58 -6.55 -11.23
C ASN A 65 6.35 -6.57 -12.17
N THR A 66 6.38 -7.34 -13.26
CA THR A 66 5.21 -7.50 -14.13
C THR A 66 4.15 -8.37 -13.47
N ILE A 67 4.55 -9.38 -12.71
CA ILE A 67 3.68 -10.23 -11.91
C ILE A 67 3.00 -9.39 -10.83
N THR A 68 3.79 -8.64 -10.04
CA THR A 68 3.31 -7.72 -9.01
C THR A 68 2.29 -6.72 -9.58
N LEU A 69 2.66 -6.03 -10.67
CA LEU A 69 1.78 -5.03 -11.29
C LEU A 69 0.48 -5.64 -11.84
N SER A 70 0.57 -6.85 -12.43
CA SER A 70 -0.62 -7.54 -12.95
C SER A 70 -1.58 -7.92 -11.83
N GLY A 71 -1.05 -8.41 -10.70
CA GLY A 71 -1.84 -8.64 -9.49
C GLY A 71 -2.51 -7.37 -9.01
N LEU A 72 -1.74 -6.28 -8.84
CA LEU A 72 -2.26 -5.00 -8.39
C LEU A 72 -3.40 -4.53 -9.31
N LEU A 73 -3.20 -4.50 -10.62
CA LEU A 73 -4.21 -4.05 -11.57
C LEU A 73 -5.50 -4.87 -11.47
N LEU A 74 -5.42 -6.20 -11.33
CA LEU A 74 -6.61 -7.02 -11.14
C LEU A 74 -7.36 -6.65 -9.85
N ASN A 75 -6.66 -6.51 -8.72
CA ASN A 75 -7.28 -6.10 -7.45
C ASN A 75 -7.92 -4.71 -7.52
N LEU A 76 -7.25 -3.76 -8.17
CA LEU A 76 -7.75 -2.41 -8.39
C LEU A 76 -9.02 -2.42 -9.24
N LEU A 77 -9.02 -3.13 -10.37
CA LEU A 77 -10.15 -3.16 -11.28
C LEU A 77 -11.39 -3.78 -10.63
N THR A 78 -11.23 -4.90 -9.92
CA THR A 78 -12.37 -5.55 -9.23
C THR A 78 -12.91 -4.66 -8.10
N THR A 79 -12.05 -4.01 -7.34
CA THR A 79 -12.47 -3.13 -6.26
C THR A 79 -13.08 -1.83 -6.78
N LEU A 80 -12.55 -1.23 -7.85
CA LEU A 80 -13.13 -0.04 -8.49
C LEU A 80 -14.53 -0.33 -9.02
N LEU A 81 -14.75 -1.51 -9.59
CA LEU A 81 -16.08 -1.96 -10.00
C LEU A 81 -17.02 -2.04 -8.79
N LEU A 82 -16.55 -2.59 -7.66
CA LEU A 82 -17.34 -2.63 -6.43
C LEU A 82 -17.66 -1.23 -5.89
N ILE A 83 -16.69 -0.31 -5.91
CA ILE A 83 -16.89 1.10 -5.53
C ILE A 83 -17.91 1.79 -6.45
N ALA A 84 -17.89 1.49 -7.75
CA ALA A 84 -18.86 2.05 -8.70
C ALA A 84 -20.30 1.62 -8.40
N TYR A 85 -20.51 0.39 -7.88
CA TYR A 85 -21.82 -0.07 -7.43
C TYR A 85 -22.19 0.45 -6.03
N CYS A 86 -21.20 0.63 -5.14
CA CYS A 86 -21.41 0.96 -3.73
C CYS A 86 -20.57 2.16 -3.27
N PRO A 87 -20.75 3.37 -3.85
CA PRO A 87 -19.89 4.52 -3.57
C PRO A 87 -20.01 5.04 -2.13
N SER A 88 -21.13 4.79 -1.45
CA SER A 88 -21.33 5.16 -0.05
C SER A 88 -21.13 4.00 0.92
N ALA A 89 -20.71 2.81 0.44
CA ALA A 89 -20.59 1.58 1.23
C ALA A 89 -21.88 1.20 2.00
N THR A 90 -23.04 1.67 1.53
CA THR A 90 -24.37 1.36 2.08
C THR A 90 -25.19 0.50 1.12
N GLU A 91 -24.78 0.43 -0.14
CA GLU A 91 -25.50 -0.20 -1.22
C GLU A 91 -25.25 -1.71 -1.25
N GLN A 92 -25.87 -2.38 -2.22
CA GLN A 92 -25.66 -3.80 -2.48
C GLN A 92 -25.34 -3.99 -3.96
N ALA A 93 -24.10 -4.40 -4.23
CA ALA A 93 -23.68 -4.80 -5.57
C ALA A 93 -24.28 -6.18 -5.93
N PRO A 94 -24.37 -6.52 -7.22
CA PRO A 94 -24.67 -7.88 -7.66
C PRO A 94 -23.68 -8.90 -7.10
N PHE A 95 -24.14 -10.12 -6.80
CA PHE A 95 -23.31 -11.15 -6.17
C PHE A 95 -22.00 -11.43 -6.92
N TRP A 96 -22.02 -11.40 -8.25
CA TRP A 96 -20.86 -11.69 -9.08
C TRP A 96 -19.75 -10.64 -8.91
N VAL A 97 -20.06 -9.41 -8.51
CA VAL A 97 -19.06 -8.38 -8.23
C VAL A 97 -18.25 -8.74 -6.98
N PHE A 98 -18.91 -9.28 -5.95
CA PHE A 98 -18.22 -9.79 -4.76
C PHE A 98 -17.40 -11.04 -5.08
N LEU A 99 -17.90 -11.95 -5.92
CA LEU A 99 -17.11 -13.09 -6.41
C LEU A 99 -15.86 -12.64 -7.18
N LEU A 100 -15.98 -11.61 -8.02
CA LEU A 100 -14.84 -11.02 -8.71
C LEU A 100 -13.85 -10.39 -7.73
N CYS A 101 -14.29 -9.72 -6.68
CA CYS A 101 -13.39 -9.18 -5.65
C CYS A 101 -12.68 -10.30 -4.87
N ALA A 102 -13.38 -11.38 -4.52
CA ALA A 102 -12.79 -12.55 -3.87
C ALA A 102 -11.71 -13.19 -4.76
N LEU A 103 -12.02 -13.41 -6.05
CA LEU A 103 -11.08 -13.96 -7.01
C LEU A 103 -9.91 -13.01 -7.28
N GLY A 104 -10.19 -11.72 -7.47
CA GLY A 104 -9.20 -10.68 -7.73
C GLY A 104 -8.19 -10.56 -6.58
N LEU A 105 -8.66 -10.55 -5.34
CA LEU A 105 -7.80 -10.52 -4.15
C LEU A 105 -7.01 -11.82 -3.98
N PHE A 106 -7.62 -12.98 -4.25
CA PHE A 106 -6.92 -14.26 -4.23
C PHE A 106 -5.79 -14.32 -5.27
N VAL A 107 -6.05 -13.85 -6.49
CA VAL A 107 -5.05 -13.76 -7.55
C VAL A 107 -3.98 -12.75 -7.17
N TYR A 108 -4.33 -11.57 -6.64
CA TYR A 108 -3.37 -10.60 -6.11
C TYR A 108 -2.42 -11.24 -5.11
N GLN A 109 -2.96 -11.84 -4.03
CA GLN A 109 -2.18 -12.52 -3.00
C GLN A 109 -1.26 -13.60 -3.60
N SER A 110 -1.77 -14.36 -4.56
CA SER A 110 -1.00 -15.41 -5.21
C SER A 110 0.17 -14.87 -6.03
N LEU A 111 -0.05 -13.77 -6.77
CA LEU A 111 0.96 -13.15 -7.63
C LEU A 111 2.01 -12.39 -6.82
N ASP A 112 1.57 -11.70 -5.77
CA ASP A 112 2.40 -11.05 -4.76
C ASP A 112 3.36 -12.05 -4.10
N ALA A 113 2.85 -13.16 -3.57
CA ALA A 113 3.67 -14.16 -2.90
C ALA A 113 4.72 -14.88 -3.80
N ILE A 114 4.52 -14.88 -5.13
CA ILE A 114 5.43 -15.54 -6.07
C ILE A 114 6.41 -14.59 -6.76
N ASP A 115 6.28 -13.27 -6.65
CA ASP A 115 7.15 -12.35 -7.39
C ASP A 115 8.61 -12.46 -6.93
N GLY A 116 8.88 -12.52 -5.63
CA GLY A 116 10.19 -12.71 -5.05
C GLY A 116 10.69 -14.14 -5.26
N LYS A 117 9.79 -15.12 -5.38
CA LYS A 117 10.15 -16.49 -5.77
C LYS A 117 10.61 -16.52 -7.22
N GLN A 118 9.92 -15.82 -8.10
CA GLN A 118 10.31 -15.67 -9.50
C GLN A 118 11.64 -14.92 -9.61
N ALA A 119 11.85 -13.88 -8.81
CA ALA A 119 13.10 -13.13 -8.78
C ALA A 119 14.29 -14.02 -8.38
N ARG A 120 14.11 -14.89 -7.38
CA ARG A 120 15.12 -15.89 -7.00
C ARG A 120 15.32 -16.95 -8.08
N ARG A 121 14.23 -17.48 -8.67
CA ARG A 121 14.27 -18.50 -9.73
C ARG A 121 15.02 -18.01 -10.98
N THR A 122 14.88 -16.72 -11.30
CA THR A 122 15.45 -16.10 -12.51
C THR A 122 16.74 -15.30 -12.24
N ASN A 123 17.27 -15.36 -11.00
CA ASN A 123 18.43 -14.56 -10.55
C ASN A 123 18.29 -13.05 -10.82
N SER A 124 17.07 -12.52 -10.67
CA SER A 124 16.75 -11.11 -10.92
C SER A 124 16.35 -10.34 -9.64
N SER A 125 16.67 -10.86 -8.46
CA SER A 125 16.44 -10.19 -7.17
C SER A 125 17.20 -8.86 -7.10
N SER A 126 16.51 -7.79 -6.72
CA SER A 126 17.11 -6.45 -6.63
C SER A 126 16.38 -5.55 -5.63
N PRO A 127 17.04 -4.49 -5.11
CA PRO A 127 16.36 -3.46 -4.31
C PRO A 127 15.19 -2.80 -5.06
N LEU A 128 15.28 -2.68 -6.39
CA LEU A 128 14.16 -2.16 -7.20
C LEU A 128 12.93 -3.06 -7.09
N GLY A 129 13.11 -4.38 -7.15
CA GLY A 129 12.00 -5.34 -7.04
C GLY A 129 11.30 -5.25 -5.68
N GLU A 130 12.08 -5.24 -4.59
CA GLU A 130 11.55 -5.05 -3.22
C GLU A 130 10.78 -3.74 -3.07
N LEU A 131 11.32 -2.63 -3.60
CA LEU A 131 10.62 -1.34 -3.56
C LEU A 131 9.31 -1.37 -4.38
N PHE A 132 9.34 -2.04 -5.54
CA PHE A 132 8.19 -2.12 -6.44
C PHE A 132 7.06 -2.92 -5.81
N ASP A 133 7.39 -4.05 -5.20
CA ASP A 133 6.50 -4.92 -4.42
C ASP A 133 5.80 -4.14 -3.29
N HIS A 134 6.58 -3.64 -2.33
CA HIS A 134 6.04 -2.87 -1.21
C HIS A 134 5.31 -1.58 -1.65
N GLY A 135 5.72 -1.00 -2.77
CA GLY A 135 5.03 0.14 -3.38
C GLY A 135 3.65 -0.21 -3.91
N CYS A 136 3.48 -1.40 -4.49
CA CYS A 136 2.19 -1.94 -4.91
C CYS A 136 1.32 -2.30 -3.70
N ASP A 137 1.90 -2.92 -2.66
CA ASP A 137 1.20 -3.23 -1.40
C ASP A 137 0.61 -1.99 -0.72
N CYS A 138 1.34 -0.87 -0.71
CA CYS A 138 0.85 0.40 -0.19
C CYS A 138 -0.49 0.82 -0.82
N ILE A 139 -0.62 0.61 -2.15
CA ILE A 139 -1.82 0.97 -2.91
C ILE A 139 -2.88 -0.10 -2.67
N SER A 140 -2.53 -1.38 -2.83
CA SER A 140 -3.43 -2.51 -2.67
C SER A 140 -4.13 -2.49 -1.30
N THR A 141 -3.39 -2.19 -0.24
CA THR A 141 -3.93 -2.09 1.13
C THR A 141 -5.13 -1.13 1.21
N VAL A 142 -5.09 0.02 0.54
CA VAL A 142 -6.21 0.98 0.52
C VAL A 142 -7.46 0.36 -0.11
N PHE A 143 -7.29 -0.30 -1.25
CA PHE A 143 -8.39 -0.91 -2.01
C PHE A 143 -8.96 -2.14 -1.28
N VAL A 144 -8.11 -2.96 -0.69
CA VAL A 144 -8.53 -4.10 0.13
C VAL A 144 -9.32 -3.63 1.36
N SER A 145 -8.85 -2.59 2.06
CA SER A 145 -9.56 -2.05 3.23
C SER A 145 -10.94 -1.50 2.89
N ILE A 146 -11.07 -0.70 1.82
CA ILE A 146 -12.37 -0.15 1.40
C ILE A 146 -13.30 -1.24 0.86
N GLY A 147 -12.78 -2.19 0.09
CA GLY A 147 -13.55 -3.32 -0.44
C GLY A 147 -14.13 -4.18 0.70
N ALA A 148 -13.33 -4.48 1.72
CA ALA A 148 -13.80 -5.19 2.91
C ALA A 148 -14.93 -4.42 3.61
N CYS A 149 -14.78 -3.11 3.79
CA CYS A 149 -15.80 -2.27 4.42
C CYS A 149 -17.11 -2.19 3.61
N ILE A 150 -17.03 -2.14 2.28
CA ILE A 150 -18.21 -2.23 1.40
C ILE A 150 -18.88 -3.60 1.56
N ALA A 151 -18.10 -4.70 1.57
CA ALA A 151 -18.64 -6.05 1.69
C ALA A 151 -19.49 -6.23 2.95
N VAL A 152 -19.06 -5.65 4.07
CA VAL A 152 -19.79 -5.71 5.36
C VAL A 152 -20.78 -4.54 5.57
N ARG A 153 -21.01 -3.72 4.54
CA ARG A 153 -21.94 -2.57 4.56
C ARG A 153 -21.66 -1.59 5.70
N LEU A 154 -20.39 -1.22 5.90
CA LEU A 154 -19.98 -0.32 6.99
C LEU A 154 -20.37 1.15 6.77
N GLY A 155 -20.84 1.54 5.58
CA GLY A 155 -21.41 2.88 5.34
C GLY A 155 -22.58 3.23 6.25
N THR A 156 -23.27 2.24 6.82
CA THR A 156 -24.30 2.48 7.86
C THR A 156 -23.74 2.95 9.19
N ASN A 157 -22.41 2.92 9.35
CA ASN A 157 -21.68 3.25 10.57
C ASN A 157 -20.39 4.03 10.21
N PRO A 158 -20.50 5.32 9.85
CA PRO A 158 -19.38 6.10 9.30
C PRO A 158 -18.11 6.10 10.16
N ASP A 159 -18.23 6.19 11.49
CA ASP A 159 -17.06 6.13 12.38
C ASP A 159 -16.30 4.81 12.28
N TRP A 160 -17.02 3.68 12.19
CA TRP A 160 -16.42 2.36 12.01
C TRP A 160 -15.86 2.17 10.60
N LEU A 161 -16.53 2.72 9.58
CA LEU A 161 -16.02 2.75 8.22
C LEU A 161 -14.69 3.52 8.17
N PHE A 162 -14.62 4.70 8.78
CA PHE A 162 -13.40 5.50 8.86
C PHE A 162 -12.29 4.70 9.54
N PHE A 163 -12.53 4.17 10.73
CA PHE A 163 -11.53 3.38 11.45
C PHE A 163 -11.02 2.20 10.61
N CYS A 164 -11.92 1.39 10.05
CA CYS A 164 -11.54 0.18 9.31
C CYS A 164 -10.81 0.48 7.98
N CYS A 165 -11.13 1.59 7.32
CA CYS A 165 -10.44 2.01 6.09
C CYS A 165 -9.01 2.55 6.36
N PHE A 166 -8.77 3.16 7.51
CA PHE A 166 -7.48 3.79 7.83
C PHE A 166 -6.55 2.93 8.67
N VAL A 167 -7.08 1.97 9.44
CA VAL A 167 -6.25 1.09 10.28
C VAL A 167 -5.34 0.20 9.45
N GLY A 168 -5.78 -0.31 8.28
CA GLY A 168 -4.94 -1.11 7.39
C GLY A 168 -3.69 -0.36 6.90
N PRO A 169 -3.84 0.79 6.21
CA PRO A 169 -2.71 1.62 5.81
C PRO A 169 -1.83 2.06 6.99
N PHE A 170 -2.41 2.36 8.15
CA PHE A 170 -1.64 2.66 9.36
C PHE A 170 -0.80 1.46 9.82
N MET A 171 -1.37 0.25 9.87
CA MET A 171 -0.63 -0.95 10.26
C MET A 171 0.51 -1.24 9.30
N PHE A 172 0.27 -1.11 7.98
CA PHE A 172 1.29 -1.30 6.96
C PHE A 172 2.43 -0.27 7.10
N TYR A 173 2.09 0.99 7.39
CA TYR A 173 3.09 2.00 7.73
C TYR A 173 3.91 1.62 8.97
N CYS A 174 3.26 1.13 10.03
CA CYS A 174 3.95 0.71 11.25
C CYS A 174 4.90 -0.48 11.03
N ALA A 175 4.57 -1.42 10.14
CA ALA A 175 5.48 -2.52 9.77
C ALA A 175 6.77 -1.96 9.13
N HIS A 176 6.65 -0.99 8.23
CA HIS A 176 7.81 -0.33 7.63
C HIS A 176 8.53 0.63 8.60
N TRP A 177 7.82 1.24 9.54
CA TRP A 177 8.42 2.03 10.61
C TRP A 177 9.29 1.14 11.50
N GLN A 178 8.77 0.00 11.93
CA GLN A 178 9.55 -0.99 12.65
C GLN A 178 10.78 -1.42 11.83
N THR A 179 10.63 -1.61 10.52
CA THR A 179 11.74 -1.99 9.63
C THR A 179 12.79 -0.88 9.53
N TYR A 180 12.37 0.38 9.47
CA TYR A 180 13.26 1.56 9.49
C TYR A 180 14.04 1.68 10.81
N VAL A 181 13.45 1.25 11.93
CA VAL A 181 14.09 1.23 13.25
C VAL A 181 15.04 0.04 13.41
N SER A 182 14.57 -1.17 13.09
CA SER A 182 15.26 -2.42 13.40
C SER A 182 16.14 -2.97 12.27
N GLY A 183 15.99 -2.46 11.05
CA GLY A 183 16.71 -2.93 9.87
C GLY A 183 16.20 -4.25 9.28
N ILE A 184 15.15 -4.85 9.86
CA ILE A 184 14.60 -6.15 9.46
C ILE A 184 13.07 -6.07 9.45
N LEU A 185 12.45 -6.52 8.37
CA LEU A 185 11.00 -6.69 8.29
C LEU A 185 10.59 -7.92 9.11
N LYS A 186 9.79 -7.76 10.16
CA LYS A 186 9.37 -8.88 11.01
C LYS A 186 7.90 -9.20 10.78
N PHE A 187 7.65 -10.43 10.36
CA PHE A 187 6.30 -10.96 10.17
C PHE A 187 5.76 -11.54 11.48
N GLY A 188 4.50 -11.22 11.75
CA GLY A 188 3.73 -11.75 12.87
C GLY A 188 3.14 -13.13 12.56
N LYS A 189 2.51 -13.74 13.57
CA LYS A 189 1.71 -14.97 13.36
C LYS A 189 0.44 -14.71 12.55
N VAL A 190 -0.21 -13.58 12.82
CA VAL A 190 -1.32 -13.06 12.03
C VAL A 190 -0.78 -11.84 11.30
N ASP A 191 -0.71 -11.93 9.99
CA ASP A 191 -0.13 -10.90 9.12
C ASP A 191 -0.99 -10.74 7.86
N VAL A 192 -0.46 -10.05 6.84
CA VAL A 192 -1.16 -9.71 5.59
C VAL A 192 -1.86 -10.93 4.96
N THR A 193 -1.22 -12.11 4.99
CA THR A 193 -1.78 -13.34 4.40
C THR A 193 -3.10 -13.76 5.05
N GLU A 194 -3.16 -13.83 6.39
CA GLU A 194 -4.38 -14.21 7.12
C GLU A 194 -5.48 -13.16 6.93
N VAL A 195 -5.11 -11.88 6.95
CA VAL A 195 -6.06 -10.77 6.78
C VAL A 195 -6.70 -10.81 5.39
N GLN A 196 -5.90 -10.99 4.34
CA GLN A 196 -6.40 -11.10 2.98
C GLN A 196 -7.32 -12.33 2.80
N ILE A 197 -6.98 -13.49 3.38
CA ILE A 197 -7.86 -14.67 3.35
C ILE A 197 -9.17 -14.41 4.09
N ALA A 198 -9.13 -13.75 5.25
CA ALA A 198 -10.33 -13.35 5.97
C ALA A 198 -11.21 -12.43 5.10
N ILE A 199 -10.62 -11.47 4.38
CA ILE A 199 -11.36 -10.57 3.48
C ILE A 199 -11.92 -11.30 2.26
N ILE A 200 -11.20 -12.28 1.70
CA ILE A 200 -11.74 -13.16 0.65
C ILE A 200 -12.98 -13.89 1.17
N ILE A 201 -12.95 -14.40 2.40
CA ILE A 201 -14.11 -15.05 3.03
C ILE A 201 -15.26 -14.03 3.21
N LEU A 202 -14.99 -12.79 3.64
CA LEU A 202 -16.01 -11.74 3.74
C LEU A 202 -16.66 -11.45 2.39
N PHE A 203 -15.88 -11.37 1.30
CA PHE A 203 -16.43 -11.19 -0.04
C PHE A 203 -17.32 -12.37 -0.44
N LEU A 204 -16.89 -13.61 -0.21
CA LEU A 204 -17.70 -14.79 -0.50
C LEU A 204 -19.00 -14.80 0.30
N MET A 205 -18.95 -14.48 1.60
CA MET A 205 -20.14 -14.37 2.44
C MET A 205 -21.10 -13.30 1.92
N SER A 206 -20.61 -12.12 1.54
CA SER A 206 -21.44 -11.06 0.94
C SER A 206 -21.98 -11.43 -0.44
N ALA A 207 -21.27 -12.24 -1.22
CA ALA A 207 -21.73 -12.71 -2.51
C ALA A 207 -22.98 -13.59 -2.36
N PHE A 208 -22.93 -14.59 -1.47
CA PHE A 208 -24.04 -15.54 -1.31
C PHE A 208 -25.13 -15.06 -0.34
N GLY A 209 -24.76 -14.26 0.66
CA GLY A 209 -25.66 -13.75 1.69
C GLY A 209 -26.26 -12.38 1.42
N GLY A 210 -25.69 -11.62 0.48
CA GLY A 210 -25.98 -10.19 0.31
C GLY A 210 -25.37 -9.34 1.43
N THR A 211 -25.19 -8.04 1.16
CA THR A 211 -24.58 -7.12 2.15
C THR A 211 -25.50 -6.85 3.35
N THR A 212 -26.81 -7.02 3.21
CA THR A 212 -27.80 -6.88 4.29
C THR A 212 -27.72 -7.97 5.33
N MET A 213 -27.13 -9.13 5.03
CA MET A 213 -26.87 -10.19 6.03
C MET A 213 -26.09 -9.63 7.23
N TRP A 214 -25.18 -8.70 6.98
CA TRP A 214 -24.32 -8.09 7.99
C TRP A 214 -25.07 -7.18 8.98
N ASP A 215 -26.30 -6.76 8.64
CA ASP A 215 -27.19 -6.00 9.51
C ASP A 215 -28.10 -6.88 10.37
N TYR A 216 -28.06 -8.21 10.18
CA TYR A 216 -28.82 -9.15 10.99
C TYR A 216 -28.39 -9.10 12.46
N LYS A 217 -29.37 -8.98 13.37
CA LYS A 217 -29.19 -9.02 14.81
C LYS A 217 -29.25 -10.45 15.32
N ILE A 218 -28.21 -10.88 16.02
CA ILE A 218 -28.15 -12.25 16.54
C ILE A 218 -29.07 -12.41 17.76
N PRO A 219 -30.03 -13.36 17.78
CA PRO A 219 -31.10 -13.48 18.78
C PRO A 219 -30.73 -13.70 20.26
N LEU A 220 -29.46 -13.57 20.67
CA LEU A 220 -29.01 -13.78 22.06
C LEU A 220 -28.14 -12.65 22.62
N ILE A 221 -27.54 -11.84 21.74
CA ILE A 221 -26.55 -10.83 22.12
C ILE A 221 -26.95 -9.42 21.65
N ASP A 222 -28.02 -9.30 20.86
CA ASP A 222 -28.50 -8.07 20.20
C ASP A 222 -27.41 -7.29 19.41
N LEU A 223 -26.33 -7.98 19.02
CA LEU A 223 -25.28 -7.44 18.16
C LEU A 223 -25.57 -7.75 16.70
N LYS A 224 -25.28 -6.78 15.83
CA LYS A 224 -25.28 -6.97 14.37
C LYS A 224 -24.12 -7.88 13.97
N LEU A 225 -24.31 -8.70 12.93
CA LEU A 225 -23.27 -9.60 12.43
C LEU A 225 -21.99 -8.85 12.00
N LYS A 226 -22.09 -7.63 11.45
CA LYS A 226 -20.92 -6.79 11.10
C LYS A 226 -20.01 -6.45 12.28
N THR A 227 -20.47 -6.59 13.52
CA THR A 227 -19.65 -6.35 14.71
C THR A 227 -18.48 -7.35 14.81
N PHE A 228 -18.62 -8.61 14.36
CA PHE A 228 -17.52 -9.59 14.47
C PHE A 228 -16.31 -9.27 13.59
N PRO A 229 -16.47 -8.96 12.28
CA PRO A 229 -15.36 -8.47 11.47
C PRO A 229 -14.68 -7.25 12.09
N VAL A 230 -15.46 -6.28 12.59
CA VAL A 230 -14.91 -5.07 13.22
C VAL A 230 -14.12 -5.40 14.48
N LEU A 231 -14.62 -6.28 15.35
CA LEU A 231 -13.89 -6.73 16.54
C LEU A 231 -12.61 -7.49 16.16
N GLY A 232 -12.65 -8.28 15.09
CA GLY A 232 -11.47 -8.96 14.54
C GLY A 232 -10.40 -7.95 14.07
N ILE A 233 -10.82 -6.90 13.34
CA ILE A 233 -9.94 -5.81 12.90
C ILE A 233 -9.34 -5.07 14.11
N VAL A 234 -10.16 -4.69 15.10
CA VAL A 234 -9.70 -4.01 16.31
C VAL A 234 -8.70 -4.88 17.09
N GLY A 235 -9.04 -6.14 17.34
CA GLY A 235 -8.19 -7.07 18.05
C GLY A 235 -6.86 -7.33 17.32
N GLY A 236 -6.92 -7.54 16.01
CA GLY A 236 -5.74 -7.72 15.16
C GLY A 236 -4.85 -6.48 15.12
N ALA A 237 -5.44 -5.28 15.04
CA ALA A 237 -4.73 -4.02 15.09
C ALA A 237 -4.05 -3.79 16.44
N LEU A 238 -4.74 -4.04 17.56
CA LEU A 238 -4.16 -3.93 18.90
C LEU A 238 -2.99 -4.89 19.09
N PHE A 239 -3.18 -6.16 18.70
CA PHE A 239 -2.13 -7.18 18.77
C PHE A 239 -0.90 -6.79 17.94
N SER A 240 -1.11 -6.40 16.69
CA SER A 240 -0.03 -6.03 15.77
C SER A 240 0.67 -4.75 16.21
N CYS A 241 -0.08 -3.73 16.63
CA CYS A 241 0.48 -2.48 17.17
C CYS A 241 1.36 -2.76 18.39
N SER A 242 0.88 -3.58 19.33
CA SER A 242 1.67 -3.94 20.51
C SER A 242 3.04 -4.51 20.12
N ASN A 243 3.08 -5.42 19.15
CA ASN A 243 4.33 -6.00 18.64
C ASN A 243 5.21 -4.94 17.95
N TYR A 244 4.63 -4.10 17.08
CA TYR A 244 5.38 -3.07 16.35
C TYR A 244 5.98 -2.02 17.30
N PHE A 245 5.18 -1.48 18.21
CA PHE A 245 5.61 -0.46 19.15
C PHE A 245 6.57 -0.99 20.22
N HIS A 246 6.44 -2.26 20.60
CA HIS A 246 7.44 -2.92 21.45
C HIS A 246 8.84 -2.89 20.82
N VAL A 247 8.94 -3.12 19.50
CA VAL A 247 10.22 -3.04 18.77
C VAL A 247 10.66 -1.58 18.58
N ILE A 248 9.74 -0.68 18.20
CA ILE A 248 10.06 0.74 17.97
C ILE A 248 10.60 1.42 19.23
N PHE A 249 9.98 1.18 20.39
CA PHE A 249 10.39 1.75 21.67
C PHE A 249 11.58 1.02 22.31
N GLY A 250 11.90 -0.20 21.87
CA GLY A 250 13.07 -0.96 22.31
C GLY A 250 14.41 -0.41 21.82
N GLY A 251 14.39 0.59 20.93
CA GLY A 251 15.59 1.19 20.32
C GLY A 251 15.95 0.55 18.98
N GLY A 252 16.48 1.38 18.07
CA GLY A 252 16.89 0.95 16.74
C GLY A 252 18.35 0.52 16.63
N VAL A 253 18.72 0.04 15.45
CA VAL A 253 20.07 -0.46 15.14
C VAL A 253 21.09 0.65 14.84
N GLY A 254 20.64 1.90 14.81
CA GLY A 254 21.49 3.07 14.59
C GLY A 254 22.29 3.47 15.82
N LYS A 255 23.17 4.45 15.64
CA LYS A 255 24.01 5.01 16.71
C LYS A 255 23.13 5.46 17.89
N ASN A 256 23.49 5.08 19.11
CA ASN A 256 22.74 5.41 20.33
C ASN A 256 21.28 4.93 20.33
N GLY A 257 20.96 3.83 19.65
CA GLY A 257 19.59 3.30 19.59
C GLY A 257 18.67 4.06 18.63
N SER A 258 19.24 4.83 17.70
CA SER A 258 18.51 5.56 16.66
C SER A 258 18.04 4.64 15.52
N THR A 259 17.29 5.17 14.57
CA THR A 259 16.89 4.46 13.34
C THR A 259 18.10 4.10 12.47
N ILE A 260 17.88 3.31 11.42
CA ILE A 260 18.95 2.98 10.45
C ILE A 260 19.59 4.22 9.78
N ALA A 261 18.88 5.35 9.75
CA ALA A 261 19.37 6.62 9.21
C ALA A 261 20.01 7.53 10.26
N GLY A 262 20.09 7.11 11.53
CA GLY A 262 20.62 7.93 12.61
C GLY A 262 19.63 8.95 13.20
N THR A 263 18.34 8.87 12.86
CA THR A 263 17.29 9.77 13.36
C THR A 263 16.57 9.19 14.58
N SER A 264 15.75 10.00 15.26
CA SER A 264 14.88 9.50 16.33
C SER A 264 13.99 8.36 15.85
N VAL A 265 13.85 7.30 16.65
CA VAL A 265 12.91 6.20 16.39
C VAL A 265 11.46 6.67 16.33
N LEU A 266 11.14 7.85 16.86
CA LEU A 266 9.80 8.44 16.79
C LEU A 266 9.56 9.31 15.56
N SER A 267 10.59 9.61 14.78
CA SER A 267 10.50 10.54 13.65
C SER A 267 9.44 10.15 12.59
N PRO A 268 9.28 8.85 12.21
CA PRO A 268 8.22 8.47 11.26
C PRO A 268 6.80 8.69 11.81
N GLY A 269 6.63 8.70 13.13
CA GLY A 269 5.33 8.93 13.76
C GLY A 269 4.70 10.28 13.41
N LEU A 270 5.51 11.30 13.15
CA LEU A 270 5.02 12.63 12.75
C LEU A 270 4.33 12.60 11.38
N HIS A 271 4.85 11.82 10.42
CA HIS A 271 4.31 11.77 9.06
C HIS A 271 2.96 11.09 9.01
N ILE A 272 2.86 9.88 9.57
CA ILE A 272 1.58 9.16 9.62
C ILE A 272 0.60 9.85 10.57
N GLY A 273 1.09 10.42 11.67
CA GLY A 273 0.28 11.23 12.58
C GLY A 273 -0.35 12.41 11.85
N LEU A 274 0.41 13.14 11.02
CA LEU A 274 -0.12 14.24 10.22
C LEU A 274 -1.19 13.78 9.22
N VAL A 275 -0.98 12.66 8.51
CA VAL A 275 -2.00 12.10 7.59
C VAL A 275 -3.29 11.78 8.34
N ILE A 276 -3.21 11.05 9.45
CA ILE A 276 -4.39 10.63 10.23
C ILE A 276 -5.07 11.83 10.90
N THR A 277 -4.32 12.77 11.46
CA THR A 277 -4.89 13.98 12.07
C THR A 277 -5.61 14.84 11.04
N LEU A 278 -5.02 15.03 9.85
CA LEU A 278 -5.71 15.74 8.76
C LEU A 278 -6.97 15.00 8.33
N ALA A 279 -6.90 13.68 8.17
CA ALA A 279 -8.06 12.86 7.81
C ALA A 279 -9.18 12.92 8.87
N ILE A 280 -8.87 12.90 10.16
CA ILE A 280 -9.87 13.00 11.23
C ILE A 280 -10.45 14.41 11.30
N MET A 281 -9.60 15.44 11.23
CA MET A 281 -10.02 16.82 11.33
C MET A 281 -10.92 17.21 10.15
N ILE A 282 -10.54 16.86 8.92
CA ILE A 282 -11.33 17.16 7.73
C ILE A 282 -12.65 16.40 7.76
N TYR A 283 -12.63 15.17 8.24
CA TYR A 283 -13.85 14.42 8.50
C TYR A 283 -14.76 15.15 9.50
N LYS A 284 -14.27 15.41 10.72
CA LYS A 284 -15.11 15.92 11.83
C LYS A 284 -15.49 17.39 11.73
N LYS A 285 -14.78 18.18 10.94
CA LYS A 285 -15.06 19.62 10.74
C LYS A 285 -15.95 19.90 9.52
N SER A 286 -16.14 18.92 8.63
CA SER A 286 -16.95 19.11 7.42
C SER A 286 -18.38 19.54 7.77
N THR A 287 -18.83 20.66 7.22
CA THR A 287 -20.21 21.15 7.41
C THR A 287 -21.18 20.49 6.42
N THR A 288 -20.64 19.86 5.38
CA THR A 288 -21.39 19.18 4.33
C THR A 288 -21.46 17.66 4.52
N GLU A 289 -20.90 17.13 5.62
CA GLU A 289 -20.81 15.68 5.90
C GLU A 289 -20.06 14.96 4.76
N LEU A 290 -18.94 15.55 4.33
CA LEU A 290 -18.18 15.14 3.15
C LEU A 290 -17.82 13.65 3.16
N PHE A 291 -17.33 13.15 4.30
CA PHE A 291 -16.97 11.75 4.44
C PHE A 291 -18.19 10.83 4.44
N GLU A 292 -19.26 11.18 5.15
CA GLU A 292 -20.48 10.37 5.21
C GLU A 292 -21.14 10.25 3.83
N LYS A 293 -21.14 11.31 3.03
CA LYS A 293 -21.76 11.33 1.70
C LYS A 293 -20.88 10.74 0.61
N HIS A 294 -19.56 10.90 0.73
CA HIS A 294 -18.58 10.47 -0.28
C HIS A 294 -17.43 9.65 0.30
N PRO A 295 -17.69 8.59 1.08
CA PRO A 295 -16.65 7.89 1.84
C PRO A 295 -15.63 7.21 0.94
N CYS A 296 -16.05 6.62 -0.18
CA CYS A 296 -15.10 5.96 -1.07
C CYS A 296 -14.10 6.92 -1.70
N LEU A 297 -14.60 8.07 -2.18
CA LEU A 297 -13.76 9.13 -2.73
C LEU A 297 -12.79 9.69 -1.67
N TYR A 298 -13.28 9.87 -0.45
CA TYR A 298 -12.48 10.33 0.68
C TYR A 298 -11.34 9.36 1.03
N VAL A 299 -11.67 8.08 1.19
CA VAL A 299 -10.70 7.02 1.52
C VAL A 299 -9.66 6.88 0.41
N LEU A 300 -10.05 6.94 -0.87
CA LEU A 300 -9.08 6.91 -1.97
C LEU A 300 -8.13 8.12 -1.94
N THR A 301 -8.65 9.32 -1.65
CA THR A 301 -7.84 10.54 -1.58
C THR A 301 -6.76 10.44 -0.51
N PHE A 302 -7.14 10.18 0.74
CA PHE A 302 -6.17 10.03 1.83
C PHE A 302 -5.38 8.73 1.75
N GLY A 303 -5.94 7.69 1.14
CA GLY A 303 -5.26 6.43 0.87
C GLY A 303 -4.06 6.64 -0.05
N PHE A 304 -4.19 7.43 -1.12
CA PHE A 304 -3.05 7.75 -1.99
C PHE A 304 -1.98 8.59 -1.28
N VAL A 305 -2.38 9.52 -0.42
CA VAL A 305 -1.45 10.26 0.45
C VAL A 305 -0.69 9.28 1.36
N SER A 306 -1.40 8.40 2.06
CA SER A 306 -0.82 7.40 2.95
C SER A 306 0.11 6.44 2.20
N ALA A 307 -0.29 5.98 1.01
CA ALA A 307 0.50 5.11 0.17
C ALA A 307 1.83 5.77 -0.24
N LYS A 308 1.80 7.04 -0.68
CA LYS A 308 3.04 7.77 -1.02
C LYS A 308 3.94 7.95 0.20
N ILE A 309 3.40 8.35 1.34
CA ILE A 309 4.16 8.55 2.57
C ILE A 309 4.80 7.24 3.05
N THR A 310 4.10 6.12 2.90
CA THR A 310 4.64 4.79 3.21
C THR A 310 5.75 4.40 2.23
N GLN A 311 5.57 4.61 0.92
CA GLN A 311 6.63 4.38 -0.07
C GLN A 311 7.90 5.20 0.23
N LYS A 312 7.75 6.46 0.66
CA LYS A 312 8.90 7.28 1.10
C LYS A 312 9.62 6.68 2.30
N LEU A 313 8.90 6.08 3.23
CA LEU A 313 9.49 5.39 4.38
C LEU A 313 10.26 4.13 3.96
N VAL A 314 9.72 3.35 3.02
CA VAL A 314 10.42 2.20 2.40
C VAL A 314 11.72 2.67 1.76
N VAL A 315 11.67 3.71 0.91
CA VAL A 315 12.86 4.31 0.29
C VAL A 315 13.85 4.81 1.34
N ALA A 316 13.38 5.49 2.39
CA ALA A 316 14.23 5.99 3.48
C ALA A 316 14.95 4.85 4.20
N HIS A 317 14.29 3.73 4.45
CA HIS A 317 14.90 2.52 5.00
C HIS A 317 15.97 1.96 4.07
N MET A 318 15.63 1.68 2.81
CA MET A 318 16.54 1.05 1.86
C MET A 318 17.76 1.91 1.52
N THR A 319 17.58 3.24 1.51
CA THR A 319 18.68 4.20 1.25
C THR A 319 19.34 4.72 2.53
N LYS A 320 18.93 4.25 3.71
CA LYS A 320 19.42 4.69 5.02
C LYS A 320 19.46 6.22 5.14
N SER A 321 18.35 6.86 4.76
CA SER A 321 18.24 8.32 4.72
C SER A 321 17.09 8.83 5.59
N GLU A 322 17.23 10.06 6.08
CA GLU A 322 16.19 10.73 6.86
C GLU A 322 14.90 10.94 6.05
N LEU A 323 13.77 10.93 6.76
CA LEU A 323 12.46 11.18 6.18
C LEU A 323 12.04 12.65 6.42
N TYR A 324 12.01 13.46 5.37
CA TYR A 324 11.57 14.86 5.46
C TYR A 324 10.05 14.98 5.54
N LEU A 325 9.54 15.83 6.43
CA LEU A 325 8.10 16.06 6.63
C LEU A 325 7.48 16.89 5.49
N GLN A 326 8.23 17.84 4.93
CA GLN A 326 7.79 18.63 3.80
C GLN A 326 7.61 17.72 2.58
N ASP A 327 6.38 17.61 2.10
CA ASP A 327 6.07 16.75 0.97
C ASP A 327 4.82 17.23 0.21
N THR A 328 4.83 17.05 -1.11
CA THR A 328 3.72 17.40 -2.00
C THR A 328 2.46 16.56 -1.78
N ALA A 329 2.57 15.42 -1.07
CA ALA A 329 1.45 14.57 -0.70
C ALA A 329 0.39 15.33 0.13
N PHE A 330 0.83 16.33 0.89
CA PHE A 330 -0.05 17.11 1.75
C PHE A 330 -0.76 18.27 1.04
N ILE A 331 -0.52 18.50 -0.25
CA ILE A 331 -1.20 19.57 -1.00
C ILE A 331 -2.71 19.30 -1.07
N GLY A 332 -3.14 18.09 -1.43
CA GLY A 332 -4.56 17.73 -1.50
C GLY A 332 -5.29 17.90 -0.16
N PRO A 333 -4.85 17.23 0.92
CA PRO A 333 -5.39 17.46 2.28
C PRO A 333 -5.28 18.91 2.74
N GLY A 334 -4.21 19.62 2.38
CA GLY A 334 -4.02 21.03 2.71
C GLY A 334 -5.09 21.93 2.08
N LEU A 335 -5.49 21.67 0.83
CA LEU A 335 -6.57 22.39 0.16
C LEU A 335 -7.91 22.17 0.89
N LEU A 336 -8.24 20.93 1.25
CA LEU A 336 -9.45 20.61 2.02
C LEU A 336 -9.45 21.30 3.38
N PHE A 337 -8.32 21.26 4.09
CA PHE A 337 -8.17 21.94 5.38
C PHE A 337 -8.37 23.45 5.26
N LEU A 338 -7.74 24.08 4.26
CA LEU A 338 -7.84 25.52 4.05
C LEU A 338 -9.28 25.92 3.66
N ASP A 339 -9.93 25.16 2.80
CA ASP A 339 -11.31 25.41 2.41
C ASP A 339 -12.25 25.37 3.64
N GLN A 340 -12.17 24.32 4.46
CA GLN A 340 -12.92 24.22 5.72
C GLN A 340 -12.52 25.28 6.75
N TYR A 341 -11.29 25.78 6.73
CA TYR A 341 -10.86 26.90 7.57
C TYR A 341 -11.57 28.20 7.18
N PHE A 342 -11.80 28.42 5.88
CA PHE A 342 -12.55 29.55 5.34
C PHE A 342 -14.05 29.26 5.18
N ASN A 343 -14.62 28.41 6.03
CA ASN A 343 -16.04 28.05 6.06
C ASN A 343 -16.57 27.41 4.76
N SER A 344 -15.75 26.58 4.11
CA SER A 344 -16.11 25.84 2.88
C SER A 344 -16.59 26.81 1.79
N PHE A 345 -15.75 27.79 1.45
CA PHE A 345 -16.05 28.79 0.42
C PHE A 345 -16.24 28.15 -0.96
N ILE A 346 -15.51 27.06 -1.22
CA ILE A 346 -15.71 26.18 -2.37
C ILE A 346 -16.49 24.95 -1.89
N ASP A 347 -17.29 24.34 -2.76
CA ASP A 347 -17.92 23.07 -2.44
C ASP A 347 -16.86 22.01 -2.10
N GLU A 348 -16.90 21.51 -0.86
CA GLU A 348 -15.97 20.50 -0.34
C GLU A 348 -15.90 19.26 -1.24
N TYR A 349 -16.99 18.89 -1.91
CA TYR A 349 -17.03 17.77 -2.86
C TYR A 349 -16.15 18.03 -4.09
N ILE A 350 -16.15 19.25 -4.62
CA ILE A 350 -15.30 19.67 -5.73
C ILE A 350 -13.83 19.67 -5.29
N VAL A 351 -13.56 20.24 -4.10
CA VAL A 351 -12.20 20.27 -3.53
C VAL A 351 -11.68 18.85 -3.29
N LEU A 352 -12.55 17.92 -2.87
CA LEU A 352 -12.20 16.52 -2.67
C LEU A 352 -11.79 15.83 -3.98
N TRP A 353 -12.51 16.07 -5.09
CA TRP A 353 -12.11 15.57 -6.40
C TRP A 353 -10.76 16.13 -6.86
N ILE A 354 -10.53 17.43 -6.65
CA ILE A 354 -9.25 18.07 -6.95
C ILE A 354 -8.14 17.42 -6.11
N ALA A 355 -8.38 17.22 -4.82
CA ALA A 355 -7.44 16.59 -3.90
C ALA A 355 -7.14 15.13 -4.30
N LEU A 356 -8.14 14.35 -4.74
CA LEU A 356 -7.95 13.01 -5.28
C LEU A 356 -6.99 13.03 -6.47
N VAL A 357 -7.26 13.87 -7.47
CA VAL A 357 -6.48 13.94 -8.71
C VAL A 357 -5.04 14.35 -8.41
N ILE A 358 -4.84 15.35 -7.55
CA ILE A 358 -3.50 15.78 -7.11
C ILE A 358 -2.77 14.64 -6.40
N SER A 359 -3.43 13.97 -5.45
CA SER A 359 -2.82 12.90 -4.65
C SER A 359 -2.45 11.68 -5.51
N LEU A 360 -3.32 11.30 -6.45
CA LEU A 360 -3.06 10.22 -7.41
C LEU A 360 -1.90 10.57 -8.33
N PHE A 361 -1.94 11.77 -8.94
CA PHE A 361 -0.87 12.21 -9.84
C PHE A 361 0.48 12.28 -9.13
N ASP A 362 0.51 12.81 -7.92
CA ASP A 362 1.72 12.94 -7.12
C ASP A 362 2.30 11.58 -6.70
N LEU A 363 1.46 10.62 -6.31
CA LEU A 363 1.84 9.23 -6.07
C LEU A 363 2.42 8.56 -7.33
N LEU A 364 1.73 8.66 -8.47
CA LEU A 364 2.18 8.05 -9.73
C LEU A 364 3.49 8.67 -10.22
N ARG A 365 3.62 10.00 -10.10
CA ARG A 365 4.84 10.72 -10.46
C ARG A 365 6.01 10.31 -9.57
N TYR A 366 5.80 10.19 -8.26
CA TYR A 366 6.82 9.76 -7.32
C TYR A 366 7.26 8.31 -7.57
N SER A 367 6.31 7.37 -7.59
CA SER A 367 6.58 5.94 -7.80
C SER A 367 7.29 5.66 -9.13
N THR A 368 6.81 6.25 -10.23
CA THR A 368 7.47 6.13 -11.55
C THR A 368 8.87 6.75 -11.52
N GLY A 369 9.02 7.93 -10.91
CA GLY A 369 10.30 8.62 -10.82
C GLY A 369 11.35 7.82 -10.04
N VAL A 370 10.98 7.27 -8.89
CA VAL A 370 11.90 6.44 -8.08
C VAL A 370 12.26 5.16 -8.84
N CYS A 371 11.27 4.44 -9.39
CA CYS A 371 11.52 3.20 -10.13
C CYS A 371 12.46 3.42 -11.32
N MET A 372 12.19 4.44 -12.14
CA MET A 372 13.03 4.75 -13.30
C MET A 372 14.44 5.21 -12.91
N GLN A 373 14.57 5.99 -11.83
CA GLN A 373 15.88 6.46 -11.37
C GLN A 373 16.73 5.31 -10.82
N ILE A 374 16.14 4.41 -10.04
CA ILE A 374 16.82 3.22 -9.52
C ILE A 374 17.16 2.26 -10.67
N ALA A 375 16.22 2.02 -11.58
CA ALA A 375 16.43 1.17 -12.75
C ALA A 375 17.60 1.67 -13.61
N ALA A 376 17.68 2.97 -13.87
CA ALA A 376 18.78 3.59 -14.59
C ALA A 376 20.11 3.47 -13.83
N HIS A 377 20.11 3.62 -12.50
CA HIS A 377 21.31 3.54 -11.68
C HIS A 377 21.86 2.11 -11.56
N LEU A 378 20.98 1.12 -11.41
CA LEU A 378 21.33 -0.31 -11.28
C LEU A 378 21.45 -1.02 -12.64
N HIS A 379 21.19 -0.33 -13.75
CA HIS A 379 21.16 -0.88 -15.11
C HIS A 379 20.15 -2.04 -15.30
N ILE A 380 18.97 -1.91 -14.69
CA ILE A 380 17.89 -2.92 -14.73
C ILE A 380 16.75 -2.42 -15.62
N HIS A 381 16.14 -3.32 -16.40
CA HIS A 381 14.86 -3.04 -17.04
C HIS A 381 13.70 -3.38 -16.10
N VAL A 382 12.84 -2.41 -15.80
CA VAL A 382 11.76 -2.56 -14.79
C VAL A 382 10.84 -3.75 -15.07
N PHE A 383 10.49 -3.99 -16.33
CA PHE A 383 9.50 -5.01 -16.75
C PHE A 383 10.06 -6.08 -17.67
N ARG A 384 11.39 -6.23 -17.75
CA ARG A 384 12.03 -7.23 -18.62
C ARG A 384 13.23 -7.84 -17.91
N ILE A 385 13.35 -9.15 -17.98
CA ILE A 385 14.56 -9.84 -17.55
C ILE A 385 15.57 -9.74 -18.70
N SER A 386 16.72 -9.13 -18.42
CA SER A 386 17.85 -9.17 -19.36
C SER A 386 18.35 -10.61 -19.47
N SER A 387 18.32 -11.18 -20.68
CA SER A 387 18.91 -12.49 -20.92
C SER A 387 20.43 -12.42 -20.67
N LEU A 388 20.93 -13.22 -19.74
CA LEU A 388 22.34 -13.49 -19.40
C LEU A 388 23.09 -12.42 -18.57
N GLN A 389 23.22 -12.70 -17.27
CA GLN A 389 24.56 -12.87 -16.72
C GLN A 389 24.71 -14.36 -16.38
N ALA A 390 25.67 -15.01 -17.02
CA ALA A 390 26.08 -16.36 -16.65
C ALA A 390 26.54 -16.37 -15.17
N PRO A 391 26.41 -17.50 -14.45
CA PRO A 391 26.82 -17.60 -13.07
C PRO A 391 28.35 -17.58 -12.95
N GLU A 392 28.96 -16.40 -12.93
CA GLU A 392 30.34 -16.19 -12.48
C GLU A 392 30.32 -15.49 -11.11
N GLN A 393 29.80 -16.14 -10.05
CA GLN A 393 30.17 -15.87 -8.64
C GLN A 393 29.82 -17.04 -7.70
N VAL A 394 29.93 -18.29 -8.15
CA VAL A 394 30.02 -19.45 -7.24
C VAL A 394 31.18 -20.33 -7.69
N GLN A 395 32.39 -19.84 -7.51
CA GLN A 395 33.57 -20.69 -7.46
C GLN A 395 34.52 -20.13 -6.41
N ASN A 396 34.92 -21.03 -5.52
CA ASN A 396 35.86 -20.87 -4.40
C ASN A 396 35.24 -20.29 -3.12
N HIS A 397 34.66 -21.17 -2.30
CA HIS A 397 35.25 -21.53 -1.01
C HIS A 397 34.64 -22.86 -0.52
N THR A 398 35.17 -23.97 -1.05
CA THR A 398 35.37 -25.18 -0.25
C THR A 398 36.61 -24.94 0.61
N ASP A 399 36.41 -24.85 1.92
CA ASP A 399 37.10 -25.63 2.95
C ASP A 399 36.45 -25.38 4.32
#